data_AF-A0AAW1X790-F1
#
_entry.id   AF-A0AAW1X790-F1
#
_cell.length_a   1.000
_cell.length_b   1.000
_cell.length_c   1.000
_cell.angle_alpha   90.00
_cell.angle_beta   90.00
_cell.angle_gamma   90.00
#
_symmetry.space_group_name_H-M   'P 1'
#
loop_
_entity.id
_entity.type
_entity.pdbx_description
1 polymer ?
#
loop_
_entity_poly.entity_id
_entity_poly.type
_entity_poly.pdbx_seq_one_letter_code
_entity_poly.pdbx_strand_id
1 'polypeptide(L)'
;MADYHFVYKDLEGASTQWDDIQRKLGNLPAKPPAFKPLSFTPAEDEASVPKDKSWIDDKNEQDLEDLEDDPDLDDDRFLEEYRKKRLSELREAAKVARFGSVVPISGSDFVREVSQAPPDVWVVVILYKEGIAECGLLMQCLEDLATKYPATKFVKIISTDCIPNYPDRNLPTLLVYNSGAVKANHVGLRSFGRRCTPEGVALVLCQSDLVLNDGQSVNGRSREAVIEGVRKRFIETVVMQHEDNDGGYSSD
;
A
#
# COMPACT_ATOMS: atom_id res chain seq x y z
N MET A 1 19.22 62.56 66.29
CA MET A 1 18.15 61.62 65.89
C MET A 1 18.61 60.96 64.61
N ALA A 2 18.83 59.64 64.61
CA ALA A 2 19.20 58.91 63.40
C ALA A 2 17.94 58.64 62.59
N ASP A 3 17.94 59.05 61.32
CA ASP A 3 16.81 58.95 60.40
C ASP A 3 16.80 57.56 59.77
N TYR A 4 15.79 56.74 60.09
CA TYR A 4 15.69 55.36 59.62
C TYR A 4 14.96 55.33 58.29
N HIS A 5 15.66 55.04 57.20
CA HIS A 5 15.07 54.84 55.88
C HIS A 5 14.71 53.35 55.68
N PHE A 6 13.42 53.02 55.62
CA PHE A 6 12.94 51.66 55.41
C PHE A 6 12.84 51.34 53.92
N VAL A 7 13.68 50.42 53.43
CA VAL A 7 13.58 49.88 52.07
C VAL A 7 12.80 48.57 52.13
N TYR A 8 11.62 48.52 51.52
CA TYR A 8 10.84 47.30 51.37
C TYR A 8 11.24 46.62 50.05
N LYS A 9 11.47 45.30 50.08
CA LYS A 9 11.61 44.47 48.87
C LYS A 9 10.31 43.70 48.68
N ASP A 10 9.73 43.79 47.49
CA ASP A 10 8.63 42.93 47.10
C ASP A 10 9.17 41.71 46.31
N LEU A 11 8.27 40.78 45.96
CA LEU A 11 8.62 39.54 45.27
C LEU A 11 9.09 39.73 43.82
N GLU A 12 8.98 40.95 43.27
CA GLU A 12 9.31 41.26 41.87
C GLU A 12 10.42 42.33 41.72
N GLY A 13 10.98 42.82 42.84
CA GLY A 13 12.10 43.75 42.85
C GLY A 13 12.13 44.66 44.09
N ALA A 14 12.99 45.68 44.06
CA ALA A 14 13.01 46.72 45.08
C ALA A 14 12.22 47.94 44.55
N SER A 15 11.01 48.18 45.05
CA SER A 15 10.34 49.47 44.93
C SER A 15 10.21 50.12 46.30
N THR A 16 10.53 51.41 46.39
CA THR A 16 10.45 52.16 47.63
C THR A 16 9.04 52.73 47.84
N GLN A 17 8.66 53.03 49.09
CA GLN A 17 7.38 53.70 49.37
C GLN A 17 7.25 55.04 48.65
N TRP A 18 8.38 55.69 48.34
CA TRP A 18 8.43 56.91 47.55
C TRP A 18 7.98 56.71 46.10
N ASP A 19 8.37 55.59 45.48
CA ASP A 19 7.99 55.26 44.10
C ASP A 19 6.48 55.04 43.97
N ASP A 20 5.87 54.40 44.97
CA ASP A 20 4.42 54.12 44.97
C ASP A 20 3.60 55.40 45.18
N ILE A 21 4.07 56.31 46.04
CA ILE A 21 3.45 57.63 46.25
C ILE A 21 3.54 58.47 44.96
N GLN A 22 4.69 58.46 44.29
CA GLN A 22 4.88 59.19 43.03
C GLN A 22 4.01 58.64 41.89
N ARG A 23 3.80 57.32 41.81
CA ARG A 23 2.84 56.71 40.86
C ARG A 23 1.40 57.11 41.17
N LYS A 24 1.01 57.15 42.45
CA LYS A 24 -0.33 57.56 42.89
C LYS A 24 -0.61 59.05 42.59
N LEU A 25 0.42 59.89 42.66
CA LEU A 25 0.36 61.30 42.29
C LEU A 25 0.45 61.53 40.77
N GLY A 26 0.67 60.48 39.97
CA GLY A 26 0.69 60.54 38.50
C GLY A 26 2.03 60.96 37.88
N ASN A 27 3.08 61.13 38.68
CA ASN A 27 4.40 61.56 38.22
C ASN A 27 5.25 60.41 37.65
N LEU A 28 4.99 59.17 38.07
CA LEU A 28 5.64 57.96 37.56
C LEU A 28 4.63 57.06 36.83
N PRO A 29 5.04 56.37 35.76
CA PRO A 29 4.19 55.43 35.04
C PRO A 29 3.73 54.27 35.94
N ALA A 30 2.51 53.78 35.66
CA ALA A 30 1.93 52.64 36.35
C ALA A 30 2.86 51.42 36.28
N LYS A 31 2.97 50.69 37.40
CA LYS A 31 3.86 49.51 37.49
C LYS A 31 3.40 48.45 36.48
N PRO A 32 4.32 47.78 35.76
CA PRO A 32 3.95 46.70 34.86
C PRO A 32 3.17 45.61 35.62
N PRO A 33 2.18 44.96 34.96
CA PRO A 33 1.42 43.90 35.59
C PRO A 33 2.36 42.75 36.00
N ALA A 34 2.13 42.23 37.20
CA ALA A 34 2.88 41.11 37.77
C ALA A 34 2.96 39.95 36.77
N PHE A 35 4.16 39.40 36.56
CA PHE A 35 4.36 38.28 35.65
C PHE A 35 3.74 37.03 36.29
N LYS A 36 2.60 36.60 35.75
CA LYS A 36 1.98 35.32 36.10
C LYS A 36 2.46 34.29 35.08
N PRO A 37 3.35 33.35 35.43
CA PRO A 37 3.64 32.24 34.54
C PRO A 37 2.33 31.50 34.23
N LEU A 38 2.21 30.98 33.01
CA LEU A 38 1.08 30.15 32.62
C LEU A 38 0.94 29.00 33.62
N SER A 39 -0.30 28.68 34.03
CA SER A 39 -0.58 27.50 34.86
C SER A 39 0.02 26.28 34.19
N PHE A 40 0.86 25.55 34.91
CA PHE A 40 1.53 24.35 34.40
C PHE A 40 0.49 23.37 33.86
N THR A 41 0.48 23.19 32.54
CA THR A 41 -0.16 22.07 31.86
C THR A 41 0.92 21.04 31.59
N PRO A 42 0.84 19.82 32.14
CA PRO A 42 1.71 18.73 31.72
C PRO A 42 1.68 18.63 30.19
N ALA A 43 2.83 18.42 29.56
CA ALA A 43 2.84 18.04 28.15
C ALA A 43 1.96 16.80 27.98
N GLU A 44 1.16 16.75 26.92
CA GLU A 44 0.45 15.53 26.56
C GLU A 44 1.51 14.47 26.25
N ASP A 45 1.74 13.55 27.19
CA ASP A 45 2.61 12.40 26.95
C ASP A 45 1.98 11.59 25.81
N GLU A 46 2.74 11.22 24.77
CA GLU A 46 2.25 10.43 23.63
C GLU A 46 1.60 9.10 24.06
N ALA A 47 1.93 8.60 25.27
CA ALA A 47 1.32 7.44 25.90
C ALA A 47 -0.13 7.67 26.37
N SER A 48 -0.62 8.91 26.38
CA SER A 48 -1.96 9.29 26.85
C SER A 48 -3.02 9.25 25.73
N VAL A 49 -2.59 9.02 24.48
CA VAL A 49 -3.49 8.98 23.33
C VAL A 49 -4.33 7.70 23.41
N PRO A 50 -5.68 7.77 23.35
CA PRO A 50 -6.53 6.59 23.37
C PRO A 50 -6.16 5.59 22.27
N LYS A 51 -5.87 4.34 22.66
CA LYS A 51 -5.53 3.24 21.75
C LYS A 51 -6.80 2.70 21.07
N ASP A 52 -7.37 3.50 20.16
CA ASP A 52 -8.60 3.16 19.42
C ASP A 52 -8.32 2.28 18.17
N LYS A 53 -9.36 1.86 17.45
CA LYS A 53 -9.25 1.01 16.24
C LYS A 53 -8.27 1.55 15.18
N SER A 54 -8.34 2.85 14.90
CA SER A 54 -7.47 3.48 13.89
C SER A 54 -6.00 3.37 14.27
N TRP A 55 -5.71 3.45 15.57
CA TRP A 55 -4.36 3.27 16.09
C TRP A 55 -3.86 1.84 15.87
N ILE A 56 -4.73 0.82 15.98
CA ILE A 56 -4.42 -0.58 15.65
C ILE A 56 -4.22 -0.77 14.14
N ASP A 57 -5.01 -0.09 13.30
CA ASP A 57 -4.93 -0.22 11.85
C ASP A 57 -3.61 0.32 11.25
N ASP A 58 -2.98 1.28 11.92
CA ASP A 58 -1.70 1.87 11.52
C ASP A 58 -0.48 1.00 11.90
N LYS A 59 -0.66 -0.06 12.69
CA LYS A 59 0.42 -0.94 13.16
C LYS A 59 0.79 -2.02 12.14
N ASN A 60 2.07 -2.39 12.12
CA ASN A 60 2.56 -3.52 11.32
C ASN A 60 2.41 -4.86 12.07
N GLU A 61 2.72 -5.99 11.42
CA GLU A 61 2.62 -7.33 12.03
C GLU A 61 3.42 -7.45 13.33
N GLN A 62 4.67 -7.00 13.34
CA GLN A 62 5.56 -7.09 14.50
C GLN A 62 5.05 -6.23 15.66
N ASP A 63 4.62 -5.00 15.38
CA ASP A 63 4.06 -4.12 16.39
C ASP A 63 2.79 -4.73 17.01
N LEU A 64 1.94 -5.37 16.20
CA LEU A 64 0.73 -6.03 16.68
C LEU A 64 1.05 -7.26 17.55
N GLU A 65 2.12 -7.99 17.25
CA GLU A 65 2.61 -9.11 18.07
C GLU A 65 3.16 -8.61 19.41
N ASP A 66 3.97 -7.57 19.42
CA ASP A 66 4.55 -6.99 20.64
C ASP A 66 3.47 -6.43 21.59
N LEU A 67 2.33 -6.00 21.04
CA LEU A 67 1.14 -5.56 21.80
C LEU A 67 0.33 -6.71 22.41
N GLU A 68 0.74 -7.97 22.25
CA GLU A 68 0.09 -9.10 22.93
C GLU A 68 0.28 -9.09 24.45
N ASP A 69 1.39 -8.54 24.91
CA ASP A 69 1.72 -8.45 26.33
C ASP A 69 1.37 -7.08 26.93
N ASP A 70 0.60 -6.23 26.21
CA ASP A 70 0.23 -4.89 26.66
C ASP A 70 -1.02 -4.93 27.59
N PRO A 71 -0.85 -4.69 28.90
CA PRO A 71 -1.95 -4.81 29.86
C PRO A 71 -3.06 -3.77 29.63
N ASP A 72 -2.77 -2.64 28.98
CA ASP A 72 -3.78 -1.59 28.72
C ASP A 72 -4.77 -2.00 27.61
N LEU A 73 -4.37 -2.91 26.73
CA LEU A 73 -5.20 -3.41 25.61
C LEU A 73 -6.02 -4.64 26.00
N ASP A 74 -5.55 -5.42 26.99
CA ASP A 74 -6.23 -6.61 27.51
C ASP A 74 -7.49 -6.29 28.33
N ASP A 75 -7.61 -5.06 28.84
CA ASP A 75 -8.78 -4.61 29.60
C ASP A 75 -10.05 -4.48 28.73
N ASP A 76 -9.89 -4.28 27.41
CA ASP A 76 -11.00 -4.22 26.46
C ASP A 76 -11.03 -5.44 25.53
N ARG A 77 -11.90 -6.40 25.86
CA ARG A 77 -12.15 -7.61 25.05
C ARG A 77 -12.42 -7.31 23.58
N PHE A 78 -13.02 -6.16 23.26
CA PHE A 78 -13.32 -5.79 21.88
C PHE A 78 -12.05 -5.39 21.12
N LEU A 79 -11.13 -4.64 21.73
CA LEU A 79 -9.85 -4.26 21.13
C LEU A 79 -8.92 -5.48 20.98
N GLU A 80 -8.92 -6.39 21.95
CA GLU A 80 -8.18 -7.64 21.89
C GLU A 80 -8.61 -8.52 20.69
N GLU A 81 -9.93 -8.73 20.52
CA GLU A 81 -10.49 -9.46 19.38
C GLU A 81 -10.19 -8.77 18.05
N TYR A 82 -10.26 -7.43 18.00
CA TYR A 82 -9.94 -6.67 16.80
C TYR A 82 -8.46 -6.80 16.41
N ARG A 83 -7.53 -6.66 17.38
CA ARG A 83 -6.09 -6.87 17.18
C ARG A 83 -5.80 -8.26 16.63
N LYS A 84 -6.32 -9.31 17.29
CA LYS A 84 -6.16 -10.70 16.86
C LYS A 84 -6.68 -10.93 15.45
N LYS A 85 -7.83 -10.35 15.12
CA LYS A 85 -8.38 -10.40 13.77
C LYS A 85 -7.47 -9.71 12.75
N ARG A 86 -7.01 -8.48 13.01
CA ARG A 86 -6.09 -7.75 12.11
C ARG A 86 -4.77 -8.49 11.90
N LEU A 87 -4.18 -9.03 12.97
CA LEU A 87 -2.96 -9.82 12.90
C LEU A 87 -3.17 -11.10 12.05
N SER A 88 -4.32 -11.78 12.21
CA SER A 88 -4.66 -12.93 11.38
C SER A 88 -4.82 -12.57 9.90
N GLU A 89 -5.45 -11.43 9.60
CA GLU A 89 -5.61 -10.92 8.23
C GLU A 89 -4.26 -10.57 7.60
N LEU A 90 -3.36 -9.91 8.34
CA LEU A 90 -2.00 -9.61 7.87
C LEU A 90 -1.21 -10.89 7.56
N ARG A 91 -1.26 -11.87 8.47
CA ARG A 91 -0.61 -13.18 8.29
C ARG A 91 -1.16 -13.93 7.09
N GLU A 92 -2.47 -13.90 6.87
CA GLU A 92 -3.11 -14.52 5.71
C GLU A 92 -2.72 -13.81 4.42
N ALA A 93 -2.73 -12.48 4.39
CA ALA A 93 -2.29 -11.69 3.25
C ALA A 93 -0.80 -11.93 2.90
N ALA A 94 0.07 -11.99 3.92
CA ALA A 94 1.49 -12.29 3.75
C ALA A 94 1.73 -13.71 3.21
N LYS A 95 0.94 -14.70 3.67
CA LYS A 95 0.98 -16.06 3.11
C LYS A 95 0.57 -16.11 1.65
N VAL A 96 -0.27 -15.18 1.19
CA VAL A 96 -0.75 -15.09 -0.19
C VAL A 96 0.26 -14.35 -1.06
N ALA A 97 0.92 -13.29 -0.57
CA ALA A 97 1.92 -12.52 -1.30
C ALA A 97 3.29 -13.23 -1.41
N ARG A 98 3.35 -14.35 -2.15
CA ARG A 98 4.57 -15.19 -2.30
C ARG A 98 5.43 -14.84 -3.51
N PHE A 99 4.85 -14.17 -4.50
CA PHE A 99 5.49 -13.84 -5.76
C PHE A 99 5.59 -12.31 -5.90
N GLY A 100 5.98 -11.83 -7.07
CA GLY A 100 6.24 -10.40 -7.28
C GLY A 100 7.03 -10.07 -8.53
N SER A 101 7.52 -11.08 -9.26
CA SER A 101 8.29 -10.92 -10.49
C SER A 101 8.02 -12.08 -11.44
N VAL A 102 8.40 -11.90 -12.71
CA VAL A 102 8.33 -12.94 -13.74
C VAL A 102 9.60 -13.78 -13.70
N VAL A 103 9.49 -15.03 -13.24
CA VAL A 103 10.64 -15.91 -13.04
C VAL A 103 10.94 -16.73 -14.29
N PRO A 104 12.16 -16.71 -14.83
CA PRO A 104 12.55 -17.62 -15.92
C PRO A 104 12.66 -19.06 -15.41
N ILE A 105 12.12 -20.02 -16.16
CA ILE A 105 12.18 -21.45 -15.85
C ILE A 105 12.71 -22.23 -17.06
N SER A 106 13.36 -23.36 -16.80
CA SER A 106 13.77 -24.32 -17.83
C SER A 106 12.66 -25.35 -18.12
N GLY A 107 12.80 -26.10 -19.22
CA GLY A 107 11.89 -27.22 -19.52
C GLY A 107 11.84 -28.28 -18.41
N SER A 108 12.97 -28.56 -17.75
CA SER A 108 13.03 -29.49 -16.61
C SER A 108 12.29 -28.99 -15.36
N ASP A 109 12.23 -27.66 -15.17
CA ASP A 109 11.53 -27.06 -14.03
C ASP A 109 10.02 -26.99 -14.24
N PHE A 110 9.55 -27.05 -15.49
CA PHE A 110 8.14 -26.86 -15.84
C PHE A 110 7.18 -27.72 -15.00
N VAL A 111 7.50 -29.00 -14.82
CA VAL A 111 6.64 -29.92 -14.05
C VAL A 111 6.55 -29.49 -12.59
N ARG A 112 7.68 -29.16 -11.95
CA ARG A 112 7.72 -28.75 -10.55
C ARG A 112 7.05 -27.39 -10.34
N GLU A 113 7.37 -26.43 -11.21
CA GLU A 113 6.99 -25.03 -11.03
C GLU A 113 5.55 -24.72 -11.49
N VAL A 114 5.02 -25.50 -12.45
CA VAL A 114 3.72 -25.27 -13.10
C VAL A 114 2.77 -26.44 -12.83
N SER A 115 3.13 -27.67 -13.23
CA SER A 115 2.21 -28.82 -13.15
C SER A 115 1.95 -29.31 -11.73
N GLN A 116 2.94 -29.19 -10.84
CA GLN A 116 2.87 -29.58 -9.42
C GLN A 116 2.70 -28.38 -8.49
N ALA A 117 2.32 -27.21 -9.03
CA ALA A 117 2.02 -26.05 -8.21
C ALA A 117 0.87 -26.36 -7.23
N PRO A 118 0.93 -25.83 -6.00
CA PRO A 118 -0.16 -25.96 -5.03
C PRO A 118 -1.51 -25.50 -5.60
N PRO A 119 -2.64 -26.11 -5.22
CA PRO A 119 -3.96 -25.80 -5.80
C PRO A 119 -4.44 -24.38 -5.50
N ASP A 120 -3.94 -23.78 -4.42
CA ASP A 120 -4.13 -22.39 -4.02
C ASP A 120 -3.37 -21.38 -4.91
N VAL A 121 -2.41 -21.84 -5.72
CA VAL A 121 -1.56 -20.98 -6.54
C VAL A 121 -1.96 -21.06 -8.01
N TRP A 122 -2.25 -19.89 -8.60
CA TRP A 122 -2.38 -19.72 -10.04
C TRP A 122 -1.02 -19.49 -10.67
N VAL A 123 -0.76 -20.20 -11.78
CA VAL A 123 0.51 -20.08 -12.52
C VAL A 123 0.25 -19.60 -13.93
N VAL A 124 0.80 -18.44 -14.28
CA VAL A 124 0.75 -17.85 -15.62
C VAL A 124 2.10 -18.05 -16.28
N VAL A 125 2.11 -18.82 -17.38
CA VAL A 125 3.32 -19.15 -18.14
C VAL A 125 3.30 -18.39 -19.45
N ILE A 126 4.33 -17.58 -19.71
CA ILE A 126 4.57 -17.02 -21.05
C ILE A 126 5.62 -17.86 -21.79
N LEU A 127 5.19 -18.44 -22.91
CA LEU A 127 6.10 -19.00 -23.92
C LEU A 127 6.54 -17.86 -24.82
N TYR A 128 7.84 -17.64 -24.88
CA TYR A 128 8.44 -16.56 -25.66
C TYR A 128 9.63 -17.05 -26.49
N LYS A 129 10.07 -16.20 -27.42
CA LYS A 129 11.32 -16.37 -28.14
C LYS A 129 11.96 -15.00 -28.36
N GLU A 130 13.27 -14.94 -28.23
CA GLU A 130 14.03 -13.71 -28.47
C GLU A 130 13.93 -13.29 -29.94
N GLY A 131 13.95 -11.98 -30.19
CA GLY A 131 13.82 -11.40 -31.53
C GLY A 131 12.38 -11.18 -32.02
N ILE A 132 11.36 -11.66 -31.29
CA ILE A 132 9.95 -11.38 -31.59
C ILE A 132 9.48 -10.18 -30.76
N ALA A 133 9.20 -9.06 -31.41
CA ALA A 133 8.79 -7.82 -30.74
C ALA A 133 7.52 -7.99 -29.88
N GLU A 134 6.56 -8.78 -30.35
CA GLU A 134 5.31 -9.07 -29.63
C GLU A 134 5.56 -9.74 -28.26
N CYS A 135 6.60 -10.56 -28.15
CA CYS A 135 6.97 -11.19 -26.88
C CYS A 135 7.47 -10.15 -25.86
N GLY A 136 8.23 -9.15 -26.32
CA GLY A 136 8.73 -8.08 -25.45
C GLY A 136 7.60 -7.23 -24.87
N LEU A 137 6.60 -6.90 -25.68
CA LEU A 137 5.42 -6.13 -25.24
C LEU A 137 4.63 -6.85 -24.15
N LEU A 138 4.31 -8.14 -24.37
CA LEU A 138 3.58 -8.90 -23.36
C LEU A 138 4.42 -9.12 -22.10
N MET A 139 5.74 -9.30 -22.23
CA MET A 139 6.63 -9.49 -21.08
C MET A 139 6.64 -8.27 -20.16
N GLN A 140 6.71 -7.05 -20.71
CA GLN A 140 6.62 -5.81 -19.93
C GLN A 140 5.29 -5.72 -19.17
N CYS A 141 4.17 -6.06 -19.83
CA CYS A 141 2.87 -6.08 -19.18
C CYS A 141 2.82 -7.09 -18.03
N LEU A 142 3.41 -8.28 -18.19
CA LEU A 142 3.42 -9.31 -17.15
C LEU A 142 4.34 -8.95 -15.98
N GLU A 143 5.44 -8.22 -16.21
CA GLU A 143 6.29 -7.70 -15.13
C GLU A 143 5.52 -6.70 -14.24
N ASP A 144 4.76 -5.78 -14.85
CA ASP A 144 3.88 -4.87 -14.13
C ASP A 144 2.77 -5.62 -13.35
N LEU A 145 2.21 -6.68 -13.93
CA LEU A 145 1.18 -7.48 -13.28
C LEU A 145 1.75 -8.34 -12.15
N ALA A 146 2.97 -8.87 -12.29
CA ALA A 146 3.61 -9.68 -11.27
C ALA A 146 3.83 -8.89 -9.98
N THR A 147 4.21 -7.62 -10.08
CA THR A 147 4.36 -6.73 -8.91
C THR A 147 3.02 -6.41 -8.24
N LYS A 148 1.95 -6.25 -9.02
CA LYS A 148 0.59 -5.91 -8.53
C LYS A 148 -0.15 -7.10 -7.94
N TYR A 149 0.13 -8.33 -8.39
CA TYR A 149 -0.60 -9.53 -7.99
C TYR A 149 0.37 -10.61 -7.44
N PRO A 150 0.96 -10.38 -6.25
CA PRO A 150 1.96 -11.28 -5.67
C PRO A 150 1.38 -12.65 -5.25
N ALA A 151 0.05 -12.82 -5.28
CA ALA A 151 -0.63 -14.11 -5.14
C ALA A 151 -0.43 -15.05 -6.33
N THR A 152 -0.14 -14.48 -7.50
CA THR A 152 -0.08 -15.19 -8.77
C THR A 152 1.35 -15.41 -9.17
N LYS A 153 1.68 -16.64 -9.55
CA LYS A 153 3.01 -16.97 -10.01
C LYS A 153 3.13 -16.69 -11.51
N PHE A 154 4.00 -15.77 -11.87
CA PHE A 154 4.33 -15.52 -13.27
C PHE A 154 5.67 -16.14 -13.63
N VAL A 155 5.70 -16.94 -14.69
CA VAL A 155 6.92 -17.59 -15.17
C VAL A 155 7.07 -17.42 -16.68
N LYS A 156 8.33 -17.38 -17.15
CA LYS A 156 8.67 -17.32 -18.57
C LYS A 156 9.55 -18.49 -18.97
N ILE A 157 9.30 -19.03 -20.15
CA ILE A 157 10.06 -20.15 -20.71
C ILE A 157 10.24 -19.95 -22.22
N ILE A 158 11.42 -20.34 -22.74
CA ILE A 158 11.66 -20.36 -24.18
C ILE A 158 10.68 -21.36 -24.82
N SER A 159 10.00 -20.93 -25.87
CA SER A 159 8.92 -21.71 -26.50
C SER A 159 9.33 -23.13 -26.88
N THR A 160 10.54 -23.30 -27.41
CA THR A 160 11.11 -24.57 -27.83
C THR A 160 11.56 -25.47 -26.66
N ASP A 161 11.86 -24.87 -25.51
CA ASP A 161 12.21 -25.62 -24.29
C ASP A 161 10.97 -26.21 -23.62
N CYS A 162 9.83 -25.52 -23.77
CA CYS A 162 8.54 -26.01 -23.31
C CYS A 162 7.91 -27.00 -24.29
N ILE A 163 7.90 -26.69 -25.58
CA ILE A 163 7.27 -27.49 -26.64
C ILE A 163 8.23 -27.56 -27.85
N PRO A 164 8.77 -28.76 -28.17
CA PRO A 164 9.66 -28.91 -29.32
C PRO A 164 9.00 -28.45 -30.63
N ASN A 165 9.73 -27.68 -31.43
CA ASN A 165 9.25 -27.12 -32.71
C ASN A 165 7.97 -26.26 -32.60
N TYR A 166 7.76 -25.57 -31.47
CA TYR A 166 6.65 -24.64 -31.34
C TYR A 166 6.75 -23.51 -32.39
N PRO A 167 5.68 -23.25 -33.16
CA PRO A 167 5.77 -22.34 -34.30
C PRO A 167 5.84 -20.87 -33.87
N ASP A 168 6.81 -20.14 -34.40
CA ASP A 168 7.05 -18.72 -34.03
C ASP A 168 5.83 -17.82 -34.25
N ARG A 169 4.99 -18.10 -35.25
CA ARG A 169 3.74 -17.35 -35.52
C ARG A 169 2.70 -17.41 -34.40
N ASN A 170 2.84 -18.37 -33.47
CA ASN A 170 1.96 -18.51 -32.33
C ASN A 170 2.47 -17.71 -31.11
N LEU A 171 3.67 -17.14 -31.19
CA LEU A 171 4.28 -16.41 -30.09
C LEU A 171 3.85 -14.93 -30.08
N PRO A 172 3.72 -14.32 -28.89
CA PRO A 172 3.80 -14.95 -27.57
C PRO A 172 2.58 -15.85 -27.29
N THR A 173 2.76 -16.89 -26.48
CA THR A 173 1.63 -17.71 -25.99
C THR A 173 1.56 -17.64 -24.48
N LEU A 174 0.38 -17.33 -23.94
CA LEU A 174 0.13 -17.28 -22.51
C LEU A 174 -0.72 -18.48 -22.09
N LEU A 175 -0.20 -19.29 -21.18
CA LEU A 175 -0.90 -20.44 -20.60
C LEU A 175 -1.22 -20.15 -19.14
N VAL A 176 -2.45 -20.41 -18.73
CA VAL A 176 -2.89 -20.27 -17.35
C VAL A 176 -3.12 -21.67 -16.78
N TYR A 177 -2.43 -21.97 -15.69
CA TYR A 177 -2.54 -23.23 -14.95
C TYR A 177 -3.09 -22.99 -13.55
N ASN A 178 -3.91 -23.94 -13.09
CA ASN A 178 -4.29 -24.07 -11.68
C ASN A 178 -4.60 -25.55 -11.41
N SER A 179 -4.18 -26.04 -10.23
CA SER A 179 -4.41 -27.42 -9.80
C SER A 179 -3.95 -28.47 -10.82
N GLY A 180 -2.81 -28.23 -11.46
CA GLY A 180 -2.20 -29.13 -12.46
C GLY A 180 -2.89 -29.16 -13.83
N ALA A 181 -3.95 -28.36 -14.05
CA ALA A 181 -4.68 -28.32 -15.32
C ALA A 181 -4.55 -26.96 -16.01
N VAL A 182 -4.53 -26.97 -17.34
CA VAL A 182 -4.64 -25.76 -18.17
C VAL A 182 -6.07 -25.22 -18.05
N LYS A 183 -6.19 -23.96 -17.63
CA LYS A 183 -7.45 -23.23 -17.49
C LYS A 183 -7.71 -22.32 -18.69
N ALA A 184 -6.66 -21.69 -19.21
CA ALA A 184 -6.75 -20.86 -20.41
C ALA A 184 -5.47 -20.93 -21.25
N ASN A 185 -5.64 -20.67 -22.55
CA ASN A 185 -4.59 -20.63 -23.54
C ASN A 185 -4.85 -19.47 -24.50
N HIS A 186 -3.96 -18.49 -24.50
CA HIS A 186 -4.03 -17.32 -25.38
C HIS A 186 -2.83 -17.31 -26.31
N VAL A 187 -3.11 -17.45 -27.62
CA VAL A 187 -2.09 -17.50 -28.67
C VAL A 187 -2.00 -16.14 -29.36
N GLY A 188 -0.79 -15.57 -29.39
CA GLY A 188 -0.49 -14.25 -29.93
C GLY A 188 -1.07 -13.10 -29.08
N LEU A 189 -0.90 -11.87 -29.58
CA LEU A 189 -1.37 -10.66 -28.88
C LEU A 189 -2.84 -10.31 -29.09
N ARG A 190 -3.51 -10.96 -30.05
CA ARG A 190 -4.87 -10.55 -30.48
C ARG A 190 -5.89 -10.57 -29.35
N SER A 191 -5.74 -11.49 -28.40
CA SER A 191 -6.62 -11.60 -27.24
C SER A 191 -6.52 -10.42 -26.26
N PHE A 192 -5.38 -9.71 -26.25
CA PHE A 192 -5.08 -8.64 -25.27
C PHE A 192 -5.37 -7.23 -25.79
N GLY A 193 -6.08 -7.12 -26.92
CA GLY A 193 -6.44 -5.85 -27.55
C GLY A 193 -5.34 -5.25 -28.43
N ARG A 194 -5.70 -4.18 -29.16
CA ARG A 194 -4.86 -3.62 -30.24
C ARG A 194 -3.51 -3.06 -29.77
N ARG A 195 -3.42 -2.59 -28.52
CA ARG A 195 -2.20 -1.98 -27.95
C ARG A 195 -1.50 -2.84 -26.89
N CYS A 196 -2.05 -4.01 -26.52
CA CYS A 196 -1.52 -4.87 -25.44
C CYS A 196 -1.07 -4.07 -24.21
N THR A 197 -2.02 -3.58 -23.41
CA THR A 197 -1.72 -2.86 -22.17
C THR A 197 -1.77 -3.80 -20.95
N PRO A 198 -1.09 -3.47 -19.83
CA PRO A 198 -1.17 -4.26 -18.60
C PRO A 198 -2.61 -4.48 -18.13
N GLU A 199 -3.47 -3.47 -18.25
CA GLU A 199 -4.88 -3.52 -17.90
C GLU A 199 -5.68 -4.43 -18.83
N GLY A 200 -5.37 -4.41 -20.14
CA GLY A 200 -5.98 -5.30 -21.12
C GLY A 200 -5.60 -6.77 -20.87
N VAL A 201 -4.34 -7.03 -20.55
CA VAL A 201 -3.86 -8.35 -20.14
C VAL A 201 -4.53 -8.80 -18.85
N ALA A 202 -4.61 -7.92 -17.85
CA ALA A 202 -5.30 -8.22 -16.59
C ALA A 202 -6.77 -8.57 -16.80
N LEU A 203 -7.46 -7.83 -17.67
CA LEU A 203 -8.86 -8.06 -17.95
C LEU A 203 -9.11 -9.44 -18.57
N VAL A 204 -8.23 -9.89 -19.48
CA VAL A 204 -8.30 -11.24 -20.08
C VAL A 204 -8.01 -12.32 -19.03
N LEU A 205 -7.01 -12.10 -18.17
CA LEU A 205 -6.67 -13.05 -17.11
C LEU A 205 -7.82 -13.19 -16.10
N CYS A 206 -8.48 -12.10 -15.70
CA CYS A 206 -9.63 -12.13 -14.79
C CYS A 206 -10.89 -12.77 -15.40
N GLN A 207 -11.01 -12.84 -16.73
CA GLN A 207 -12.11 -13.56 -17.38
C GLN A 207 -11.95 -15.07 -17.25
N SER A 208 -10.71 -15.56 -17.12
CA SER A 208 -10.32 -16.96 -17.18
C SER A 208 -10.28 -17.64 -15.81
N ASP A 209 -11.22 -17.30 -14.93
CA ASP A 209 -11.22 -17.50 -13.47
C ASP A 209 -10.26 -16.53 -12.73
N LEU A 210 -10.32 -16.51 -11.39
CA LEU A 210 -9.67 -15.51 -10.51
C LEU A 210 -8.13 -15.64 -10.48
N VAL A 211 -7.50 -15.58 -11.65
CA VAL A 211 -6.05 -15.66 -11.81
C VAL A 211 -5.37 -14.55 -11.03
N LEU A 212 -5.94 -13.34 -11.01
CA LEU A 212 -5.37 -12.17 -10.36
C LEU A 212 -6.11 -11.90 -9.05
N ASN A 213 -5.47 -12.20 -7.93
CA ASN A 213 -5.92 -11.84 -6.59
C ASN A 213 -4.94 -10.83 -5.99
N ASP A 214 -5.45 -9.72 -5.47
CA ASP A 214 -4.69 -8.64 -4.84
C ASP A 214 -4.45 -8.91 -3.33
N GLY A 215 -4.93 -10.04 -2.80
CA GLY A 215 -4.72 -10.43 -1.40
C GLY A 215 -5.58 -9.63 -0.41
N GLN A 216 -6.36 -8.66 -0.87
CA GLN A 216 -7.25 -7.82 -0.04
C GLN A 216 -8.67 -8.38 0.07
N SER A 217 -8.99 -9.47 -0.65
CA SER A 217 -10.34 -10.05 -0.68
C SER A 217 -10.62 -10.93 0.54
N VAL A 218 -10.80 -10.29 1.70
CA VAL A 218 -11.38 -10.93 2.89
C VAL A 218 -12.91 -10.89 2.72
N ASN A 219 -13.53 -12.07 2.63
CA ASN A 219 -14.96 -12.33 2.42
C ASN A 219 -15.49 -12.17 0.99
N GLY A 220 -15.55 -13.26 0.22
CA GLY A 220 -16.71 -13.66 -0.61
C GLY A 220 -17.27 -12.70 -1.68
N ARG A 221 -16.76 -11.46 -1.79
CA ARG A 221 -17.09 -10.43 -2.76
C ARG A 221 -16.07 -10.58 -3.88
N SER A 222 -16.22 -11.72 -4.56
CA SER A 222 -15.11 -12.59 -4.97
C SER A 222 -14.60 -12.42 -6.38
N ARG A 223 -15.16 -11.53 -7.21
CA ARG A 223 -14.73 -11.44 -8.61
C ARG A 223 -15.08 -10.10 -9.21
N GLU A 224 -16.30 -9.67 -8.95
CA GLU A 224 -16.86 -8.44 -9.47
C GLU A 224 -16.05 -7.23 -9.01
N ALA A 225 -15.56 -7.19 -7.76
CA ALA A 225 -14.74 -6.09 -7.25
C ALA A 225 -13.37 -5.99 -7.96
N VAL A 226 -12.67 -7.12 -8.14
CA VAL A 226 -11.40 -7.14 -8.88
C VAL A 226 -11.61 -6.78 -10.34
N ILE A 227 -12.63 -7.36 -10.98
CA ILE A 227 -12.99 -7.05 -12.37
C ILE A 227 -13.40 -5.59 -12.52
N GLU A 228 -14.16 -5.03 -11.59
CA GLU A 228 -14.60 -3.64 -11.58
C GLU A 228 -13.42 -2.69 -11.37
N GLY A 229 -12.48 -3.03 -10.47
CA GLY A 229 -11.22 -2.30 -10.31
C GLY A 229 -10.37 -2.31 -11.58
N VAL A 230 -10.22 -3.46 -12.23
CA VAL A 230 -9.51 -3.57 -13.51
C VAL A 230 -10.24 -2.79 -14.61
N ARG A 231 -11.58 -2.91 -14.70
CA ARG A 231 -12.41 -2.15 -15.66
C ARG A 231 -12.30 -0.65 -15.44
N LYS A 232 -12.35 -0.18 -14.19
CA LYS A 232 -12.22 1.23 -13.84
C LYS A 232 -10.87 1.79 -14.29
N ARG A 233 -9.76 1.09 -13.95
CA ARG A 233 -8.41 1.47 -14.40
C ARG A 233 -8.28 1.46 -15.92
N PHE A 234 -8.88 0.47 -16.59
CA PHE A 234 -8.90 0.41 -18.05
C PHE A 234 -9.64 1.60 -18.66
N ILE A 235 -10.82 1.95 -18.13
CA ILE A 235 -11.60 3.10 -18.58
C ILE A 235 -10.82 4.40 -18.32
N GLU A 236 -10.26 4.60 -17.13
CA GLU A 236 -9.44 5.78 -16.80
C GLU A 236 -8.27 5.93 -17.79
N THR A 237 -7.57 4.83 -18.09
CA THR A 237 -6.44 4.84 -19.04
C THR A 237 -6.89 5.18 -20.47
N VAL A 238 -8.04 4.66 -20.91
CA VAL A 238 -8.61 4.97 -22.23
C VAL A 238 -9.08 6.42 -22.31
N VAL A 239 -9.68 6.95 -21.24
CA VAL A 239 -10.14 8.34 -21.14
C VAL A 239 -8.94 9.30 -21.17
N MET A 240 -7.91 9.07 -20.35
CA MET A 240 -6.68 9.88 -20.36
C MET A 240 -6.03 9.94 -21.75
N GLN A 241 -5.93 8.79 -22.44
CA GLN A 241 -5.37 8.74 -23.78
C GLN A 241 -6.21 9.48 -24.84
N HIS A 242 -7.50 9.69 -24.59
CA HIS A 242 -8.37 10.48 -25.47
C HIS A 242 -8.28 11.97 -25.16
N GLU A 243 -8.18 12.35 -23.89
CA GLU A 243 -7.98 13.74 -23.45
C GLU A 243 -6.65 14.31 -23.94
N ASP A 244 -5.58 13.52 -23.94
CA ASP A 244 -4.27 13.91 -24.50
C ASP A 244 -4.30 14.11 -26.03
N ASN A 245 -5.24 13.46 -26.73
CA ASN A 245 -5.36 13.55 -28.19
C ASN A 245 -6.22 14.73 -28.65
N ASP A 246 -7.13 15.24 -27.81
CA ASP A 246 -7.96 16.41 -28.10
C ASP A 246 -7.27 17.75 -27.73
N GLY A 247 -6.16 17.73 -27.00
CA GLY A 247 -5.36 18.92 -26.68
C GLY A 247 -4.45 19.43 -27.80
N GLY A 248 -4.39 18.72 -28.93
CA GLY A 248 -3.50 19.01 -30.06
C GLY A 248 -4.17 19.74 -31.23
N TYR A 249 -5.07 20.70 -30.99
CA TYR A 249 -5.56 21.57 -32.08
C TYR A 249 -4.66 22.81 -32.24
N SER A 250 -3.77 22.68 -33.22
CA SER A 250 -3.04 23.68 -34.00
C SER A 250 -3.43 25.15 -33.75
N SER A 251 -2.52 25.90 -33.13
CA SER A 251 -2.40 27.35 -33.33
C SER A 251 -1.46 27.56 -34.52
N ASP A 252 -2.03 27.77 -35.70
CA ASP A 252 -1.35 28.38 -36.86
C ASP A 252 -1.96 29.78 -37.08
#